data_AF-A0A9D6JEK7-F1
#
_entry.id   AF-A0A9D6JEK7-F1
#
_cell.length_a   1.000
_cell.length_b   1.000
_cell.length_c   1.000
_cell.angle_alpha   90.00
_cell.angle_beta   90.00
_cell.angle_gamma   90.00
#
_symmetry.space_group_name_H-M   'P 1'
#
loop_
_entity.id
_entity.type
_entity.pdbx_description
1 polymer ?
#
loop_
_entity_poly.entity_id
_entity_poly.type
_entity_poly.pdbx_seq_one_letter_code
_entity_poly.pdbx_strand_id
1 'polypeptide(L)'
;MLDLYEELFLPDHQGPMLHQSVRNGVRLIMEAGGTLPEVALLFTDRDFLKTRLAESQDPWVRHYFNWVWGKMSESSKGEYLAYFTSKLSSFIEDRMLRNI
;
A
#
# COMPACT_ATOMS: atom_id res chain seq x y z
N MET A 1 -7.08 -13.54 -5.35
CA MET A 1 -7.34 -12.08 -5.36
C MET A 1 -6.03 -11.30 -5.38
N LEU A 2 -5.06 -11.63 -4.51
CA LEU A 2 -3.69 -11.09 -4.58
C LEU A 2 -2.97 -11.43 -5.89
N ASP A 3 -3.03 -12.67 -6.38
CA ASP A 3 -2.35 -13.04 -7.64
C ASP A 3 -2.90 -12.30 -8.87
N LEU A 4 -4.23 -12.13 -8.95
CA LEU A 4 -4.87 -11.33 -10.00
C LEU A 4 -4.47 -9.84 -9.90
N TYR A 5 -4.28 -9.34 -8.69
CA TYR A 5 -3.83 -7.98 -8.44
C TYR A 5 -2.38 -7.78 -8.90
N GLU A 6 -1.49 -8.72 -8.56
CA GLU A 6 -0.09 -8.71 -8.99
C GLU A 6 0.00 -8.74 -10.52
N GLU A 7 -0.75 -9.61 -11.19
CA GLU A 7 -0.75 -9.76 -12.64
C GLU A 7 -1.35 -8.54 -13.39
N LEU A 8 -2.41 -7.91 -12.86
CA LEU A 8 -3.07 -6.78 -13.50
C LEU A 8 -2.37 -5.44 -13.25
N PHE A 9 -1.74 -5.25 -12.10
CA PHE A 9 -1.34 -3.91 -11.65
C PHE A 9 0.13 -3.78 -11.26
N LEU A 10 0.84 -4.89 -11.10
CA LEU A 10 2.25 -4.89 -10.76
C LEU A 10 3.04 -5.81 -11.71
N PRO A 11 3.22 -5.44 -13.00
CA PRO A 11 4.07 -6.23 -13.88
C PRO A 11 5.47 -6.40 -13.27
N ASP A 12 6.10 -7.56 -13.49
CA ASP A 12 7.39 -7.99 -12.93
C ASP A 12 8.56 -6.99 -13.09
N HIS A 13 8.39 -5.95 -13.92
CA HIS A 13 9.38 -4.91 -14.16
C HIS A 13 9.35 -3.76 -13.15
N GLN A 14 8.37 -3.71 -12.24
CA GLN A 14 8.29 -2.66 -11.23
C GLN A 14 9.17 -3.00 -10.02
N GLY A 15 9.82 -2.00 -9.42
CA GLY A 15 10.87 -2.22 -8.41
C GLY A 15 10.40 -3.02 -7.19
N PRO A 16 11.28 -3.80 -6.54
CA PRO A 16 10.92 -4.73 -5.46
C PRO A 16 10.22 -4.06 -4.28
N MET A 17 10.51 -2.78 -4.05
CA MET A 17 9.88 -1.99 -2.98
C MET A 17 8.40 -1.69 -3.26
N LEU A 18 8.01 -1.44 -4.52
CA LEU A 18 6.59 -1.19 -4.85
C LEU A 18 5.76 -2.44 -4.62
N HIS A 19 6.23 -3.58 -5.13
CA HIS A 19 5.59 -4.87 -4.91
C HIS A 19 5.40 -5.14 -3.42
N GLN A 20 6.46 -4.96 -2.61
CA GLN A 20 6.38 -5.18 -1.18
C GLN A 20 5.43 -4.19 -0.49
N SER A 21 5.50 -2.90 -0.82
CA SER A 21 4.58 -1.87 -0.30
C SER A 21 3.14 -2.22 -0.56
N VAL A 22 2.83 -2.45 -1.82
CA VAL A 22 1.47 -2.61 -2.29
C VAL A 22 0.88 -3.92 -1.77
N ARG A 23 1.63 -5.02 -1.80
CA ARG A 23 1.18 -6.31 -1.23
C ARG A 23 0.83 -6.17 0.25
N ASN A 24 1.69 -5.54 1.04
CA ASN A 24 1.43 -5.35 2.48
C ASN A 24 0.30 -4.33 2.72
N GLY A 25 0.19 -3.30 1.88
CA GLY A 25 -0.86 -2.29 1.96
C GLY A 25 -2.24 -2.86 1.64
N VAL A 26 -2.38 -3.60 0.54
CA VAL A 26 -3.63 -4.30 0.17
C VAL A 26 -4.03 -5.27 1.28
N ARG A 27 -3.08 -6.05 1.80
CA ARG A 27 -3.37 -6.99 2.90
C ARG A 27 -3.87 -6.28 4.16
N LEU A 28 -3.22 -5.18 4.54
CA LEU A 28 -3.64 -4.35 5.68
C LEU A 28 -5.06 -3.81 5.49
N ILE A 29 -5.35 -3.24 4.33
CA ILE A 29 -6.67 -2.69 4.01
C ILE A 29 -7.75 -3.77 3.99
N MET A 30 -7.47 -4.93 3.38
CA MET A 30 -8.42 -6.06 3.35
C MET A 30 -8.73 -6.59 4.76
N GLU A 31 -7.72 -6.71 5.62
CA GLU A 31 -7.92 -7.11 7.03
C GLU A 31 -8.77 -6.09 7.81
N ALA A 32 -8.57 -4.81 7.52
CA ALA A 32 -9.28 -3.69 8.12
C ALA A 32 -10.67 -3.41 7.49
N GLY A 33 -11.10 -4.22 6.51
CA GLY A 33 -12.39 -4.05 5.82
C GLY A 33 -12.50 -2.78 4.96
N GLY A 34 -11.37 -2.31 4.42
CA GLY A 34 -11.30 -1.13 3.55
C GLY A 34 -11.26 -1.45 2.05
N THR A 35 -11.07 -0.43 1.21
CA THR A 35 -11.09 -0.51 -0.26
C THR A 35 -9.73 -0.20 -0.89
N LEU A 36 -9.46 -0.72 -2.10
CA LEU A 36 -8.16 -0.58 -2.77
C LEU A 36 -7.60 0.86 -2.88
N PRO A 37 -8.41 1.91 -3.14
CA PRO A 37 -7.91 3.29 -3.15
C PRO A 37 -7.31 3.74 -1.82
N GLU A 38 -7.73 3.16 -0.69
CA GLU A 38 -7.21 3.50 0.64
C GLU A 38 -5.76 3.03 0.84
N VAL A 39 -5.25 2.12 -0.02
CA VAL A 39 -3.84 1.70 0.03
C VAL A 39 -2.89 2.89 -0.14
N ALA A 40 -3.25 3.88 -0.96
CA ALA A 40 -2.45 5.09 -1.13
C ALA A 40 -2.37 5.91 0.18
N LEU A 41 -3.45 5.93 0.96
CA LEU A 41 -3.52 6.66 2.23
C LEU A 41 -2.58 6.08 3.28
N LEU A 42 -2.26 4.78 3.22
CA LEU A 42 -1.28 4.17 4.13
C LEU A 42 0.12 4.77 4.02
N PHE A 43 0.45 5.39 2.89
CA PHE A 43 1.78 5.96 2.63
C PHE A 43 1.81 7.49 2.75
N THR A 44 0.66 8.16 2.65
CA THR A 44 0.54 9.63 2.74
C THR A 44 0.04 10.12 4.10
N ASP A 45 -0.78 9.32 4.80
CA ASP A 45 -1.43 9.69 6.05
C ASP A 45 -0.97 8.77 7.20
N ARG A 46 -0.23 9.37 8.13
CA ARG A 46 0.35 8.65 9.28
C ARG A 46 -0.70 8.21 10.30
N ASP A 47 -1.76 8.99 10.48
CA ASP A 47 -2.82 8.67 11.44
C ASP A 47 -3.74 7.58 10.90
N PHE A 48 -4.01 7.63 9.59
CA PHE A 48 -4.70 6.55 8.89
C PHE A 48 -3.91 5.24 8.98
N LEU A 49 -2.61 5.26 8.65
CA LEU A 49 -1.74 4.09 8.79
C LEU A 49 -1.77 3.55 10.22
N LYS A 50 -1.61 4.40 11.23
CA LYS A 50 -1.61 3.98 12.64
C LYS A 50 -2.92 3.32 13.04
N THR A 51 -4.05 3.87 12.59
CA THR A 51 -5.39 3.33 12.87
C THR A 51 -5.56 1.95 12.24
N ARG A 52 -5.26 1.82 10.95
CA ARG A 52 -5.37 0.53 10.24
C ARG A 52 -4.40 -0.52 10.80
N LEU A 53 -3.17 -0.12 11.12
CA LEU A 53 -2.15 -1.04 11.68
C LEU A 53 -2.50 -1.55 13.08
N ALA A 54 -3.35 -0.84 13.83
CA ALA A 54 -3.86 -1.30 15.11
C ALA A 54 -4.90 -2.43 14.96
N GLU A 55 -5.59 -2.48 13.82
CA GLU A 55 -6.60 -3.49 13.50
C GLU A 55 -5.96 -4.78 12.95
N SER A 56 -4.77 -4.69 12.34
CA SER A 56 -4.09 -5.85 11.75
C SER A 56 -3.47 -6.79 12.78
N GLN A 57 -3.73 -8.08 12.58
CA GLN A 57 -3.14 -9.18 13.35
C GLN A 57 -1.95 -9.82 12.63
N ASP A 58 -1.69 -9.47 11.36
CA ASP A 58 -0.60 -10.07 10.59
C ASP A 58 0.78 -9.55 11.04
N PRO A 59 1.66 -10.40 11.59
CA PRO A 59 2.99 -9.99 12.01
C PRO A 59 3.85 -9.49 10.84
N TRP A 60 3.60 -9.94 9.61
CA TRP A 60 4.39 -9.53 8.43
C TRP A 60 4.05 -8.12 7.97
N VAL A 61 2.77 -7.77 7.93
CA VAL A 61 2.29 -6.41 7.65
C VAL A 61 2.84 -5.44 8.70
N ARG A 62 2.71 -5.81 9.98
CA ARG A 62 3.25 -5.00 11.09
C ARG A 62 4.76 -4.87 11.01
N HIS A 63 5.46 -5.95 10.67
CA HIS A 63 6.91 -5.91 10.50
C HIS A 63 7.29 -4.94 9.37
N TYR A 64 6.63 -5.03 8.22
CA TYR A 64 6.88 -4.17 7.08
C TYR A 64 6.72 -2.68 7.44
N PHE A 65 5.56 -2.29 7.99
CA PHE A 65 5.29 -0.89 8.28
C PHE A 65 6.15 -0.33 9.43
N ASN A 66 6.47 -1.13 10.44
CA ASN A 66 7.27 -0.67 11.57
C ASN A 66 8.78 -0.66 11.28
N TRP A 67 9.30 -1.66 10.56
CA TRP A 67 10.74 -1.89 10.43
C TRP A 67 11.30 -1.60 9.04
N VAL A 68 10.51 -1.79 7.98
CA VAL A 68 10.94 -1.46 6.62
C VAL A 68 10.56 -0.01 6.32
N TRP A 69 9.27 0.28 6.22
CA TRP A 69 8.77 1.62 5.92
C TRP A 69 9.09 2.62 7.02
N GLY A 70 8.80 2.26 8.29
CA GLY A 70 8.97 3.16 9.43
C GLY A 70 10.41 3.66 9.63
N LYS A 71 11.40 2.83 9.30
CA LYS A 71 12.83 3.16 9.46
C LYS A 71 13.46 3.88 8.27
N MET A 72 12.74 4.02 7.15
CA MET A 72 13.26 4.77 6.02
C MET A 72 13.42 6.24 6.34
N SER A 73 14.41 6.87 5.71
CA SER A 73 14.56 8.33 5.77
C SER A 73 13.35 9.01 5.14
N GLU A 74 13.00 10.21 5.60
CA GLU A 74 11.90 10.98 5.00
C GLU A 74 12.16 11.32 3.53
N SER A 75 13.43 11.50 3.14
CA SER A 75 13.84 11.70 1.74
C SER A 75 13.47 10.48 0.89
N SER A 76 13.85 9.28 1.33
CA SER A 76 13.54 8.03 0.63
C SER A 76 12.02 7.79 0.56
N LYS A 77 11.30 8.05 1.66
CA LYS A 77 9.83 7.97 1.67
C LYS A 77 9.21 8.93 0.65
N GLY A 78 9.74 10.13 0.49
CA GLY A 78 9.30 11.10 -0.52
C GLY A 78 9.46 10.57 -1.95
N GLU A 79 10.60 9.97 -2.27
CA GLU A 79 10.85 9.35 -3.59
C GLU A 79 9.86 8.20 -3.86
N TYR A 80 9.68 7.32 -2.87
CA TYR A 80 8.72 6.22 -2.99
C TYR A 80 7.29 6.71 -3.08
N LEU A 81 6.91 7.77 -2.36
CA LEU A 81 5.56 8.32 -2.39
C LEU A 81 5.23 8.91 -3.77
N ALA A 82 6.15 9.65 -4.38
CA ALA A 82 5.98 10.14 -5.75
C ALA A 82 5.81 8.99 -6.75
N TYR A 83 6.62 7.94 -6.60
CA TYR A 83 6.52 6.74 -7.41
C TYR A 83 5.19 6.00 -7.19
N PHE A 84 4.78 5.78 -5.94
CA PHE A 84 3.52 5.10 -5.61
C PHE A 84 2.33 5.90 -6.12
N THR A 85 2.31 7.21 -5.94
CA THR A 85 1.23 8.06 -6.47
C THR A 85 1.11 7.97 -7.98
N SER A 86 2.24 7.92 -8.71
CA SER A 86 2.23 7.77 -10.17
C SER A 86 1.67 6.43 -10.68
N LYS A 87 1.77 5.38 -9.86
CA LYS A 87 1.28 4.03 -10.18
C LYS A 87 -0.11 3.78 -9.63
N LEU A 88 -0.41 4.36 -8.47
CA LEU A 88 -1.66 4.17 -7.76
C LEU A 88 -2.75 5.17 -8.19
N SER A 89 -2.40 6.25 -8.90
CA SER A 89 -3.36 7.25 -9.39
C SER A 89 -4.47 6.62 -10.25
N SER A 90 -4.11 5.63 -11.07
CA SER A 90 -5.05 4.87 -11.90
C SER A 90 -6.18 4.21 -11.09
N PHE A 91 -5.94 3.79 -9.84
CA PHE A 91 -6.98 3.23 -8.96
C PHE A 91 -7.88 4.30 -8.33
N ILE A 92 -7.34 5.49 -8.07
CA ILE A 92 -8.09 6.59 -7.46
C ILE A 92 -9.03 7.22 -8.49
N GLU A 93 -8.62 7.22 -9.76
CA GLU A 93 -9.33 7.84 -10.88
C GLU A 93 -10.44 6.94 -11.46
N ASP A 94 -10.31 5.62 -11.40
CA ASP A 94 -11.34 4.70 -11.91
C ASP A 94 -12.51 4.53 -10.91
N ARG A 95 -13.71 4.98 -11.31
CA ARG A 95 -14.93 4.87 -10.49
C ARG A 95 -15.33 3.43 -10.18
N MET A 96 -14.97 2.46 -11.00
CA MET A 96 -15.29 1.04 -10.76
C MET A 96 -14.43 0.44 -9.67
N LEU A 97 -13.15 0.83 -9.57
CA LEU A 97 -12.21 0.37 -8.54
C LEU A 97 -12.38 1.10 -7.20
N ARG A 98 -13.08 2.23 -7.19
CA ARG A 98 -13.36 3.01 -5.97
C ARG A 98 -14.36 2.36 -4.99
N ASN A 99 -15.21 1.47 -5.48
CA ASN A 99 -16.36 0.92 -4.76
C ASN A 99 -16.26 -0.59 -4.47
N ILE A 100 -15.09 -1.20 -4.67
CA ILE A 100 -14.83 -2.63 -4.41
C ILE A 100 -14.07 -2.78 -3.10
#